data_AF-W4LN72-F1
#
_entry.id   AF-W4LN72-F1
#
_cell.length_a   1.000
_cell.length_b   1.000
_cell.length_c   1.000
_cell.angle_alpha   90.00
_cell.angle_beta   90.00
_cell.angle_gamma   90.00
#
_symmetry.space_group_name_H-M   'P 1'
#
loop_
_entity.id
_entity.type
_entity.pdbx_description
1 polymer ?
#
loop_
_entity_poly.entity_id
_entity_poly.type
_entity_poly.pdbx_seq_one_letter_code
_entity_poly.pdbx_strand_id
1 'polypeptide(L)' 'MKILSLSEAKMKLSTLVEALQADNEEIIITKNGRAAAVLVSASEYEQI' A
#
# COMPACT_ATOMS: atom_id res chain seq x y z
N MET A 1 0.35 -1.36 9.75
CA MET A 1 1.51 -1.36 8.80
C MET A 1 1.65 -2.76 8.21
N LYS A 2 1.50 -2.88 6.89
CA LYS A 2 1.50 -4.16 6.17
C LYS A 2 2.64 -4.21 5.14
N ILE A 3 3.22 -5.39 4.91
CA ILE A 3 4.25 -5.59 3.88
C ILE A 3 3.72 -6.60 2.87
N LEU A 4 3.74 -6.24 1.58
CA LEU A 4 3.29 -7.09 0.48
C LEU A 4 4.35 -7.18 -0.61
N SER A 5 4.37 -8.29 -1.33
CA SER A 5 5.07 -8.35 -2.62
C SER A 5 4.34 -7.52 -3.67
N LEU A 6 5.08 -7.06 -4.69
CA LEU A 6 4.52 -6.37 -5.85
C LEU A 6 3.46 -7.22 -6.57
N SER A 7 3.61 -8.55 -6.57
CA SER A 7 2.62 -9.46 -7.17
C SER A 7 1.31 -9.46 -6.38
N GLU A 8 1.37 -9.53 -5.05
CA GLU A 8 0.18 -9.46 -4.20
C GLU A 8 -0.51 -8.11 -4.29
N ALA A 9 0.27 -7.01 -4.29
CA ALA A 9 -0.26 -5.67 -4.43
C ALA A 9 -1.04 -5.51 -5.75
N LYS A 10 -0.49 -6.00 -6.88
CA LYS A 10 -1.19 -5.99 -8.18
C LYS A 10 -2.48 -6.80 -8.16
N MET A 11 -2.45 -8.01 -7.58
CA MET A 11 -3.60 -8.90 -7.55
C MET A 11 -4.75 -8.36 -6.69
N LYS A 12 -4.43 -7.57 -5.65
CA LYS A 12 -5.39 -7.13 -4.63
C LYS A 12 -5.63 -5.63 -4.63
N LEU A 13 -5.18 -4.91 -5.66
CA LEU A 13 -5.09 -3.45 -5.62
C LEU A 13 -6.41 -2.76 -5.25
N SER A 14 -7.54 -3.19 -5.82
CA SER A 14 -8.86 -2.62 -5.50
C SER A 14 -9.18 -2.70 -4.00
N THR A 15 -9.08 -3.90 -3.42
CA THR A 15 -9.35 -4.10 -1.99
C THR A 15 -8.35 -3.39 -1.09
N LEU A 16 -7.08 -3.28 -1.52
CA LEU A 16 -6.06 -2.54 -0.77
C LEU A 16 -6.35 -1.04 -0.75
N VAL A 17 -6.83 -0.47 -1.87
CA VAL A 17 -7.25 0.94 -1.95
C VAL A 17 -8.48 1.20 -1.08
N GLU A 18 -9.46 0.28 -1.07
CA GLU A 18 -10.64 0.37 -0.20
C GLU A 18 -10.25 0.33 1.29
N ALA A 19 -9.34 -0.59 1.66
CA ALA A 19 -8.87 -0.72 3.05
C ALA A 19 -8.11 0.53 3.54
N LEU A 20 -7.34 1.18 2.67
CA LEU A 20 -6.61 2.41 2.99
C LEU A 20 -7.52 3.59 3.33
N GLN A 21 -8.72 3.65 2.74
CA GLN A 21 -9.71 4.67 3.05
C GLN A 21 -10.36 4.45 4.43
N ALA A 22 -10.42 3.20 4.90
CA ALA A 22 -11.08 2.84 6.15
C ALA A 22 -10.13 2.88 7.36
N ASP A 23 -8.93 2.30 7.22
CA ASP A 23 -8.06 1.99 8.35
C ASP A 23 -6.82 2.90 8.47
N ASN A 24 -6.57 3.79 7.50
CA ASN A 24 -5.39 4.68 7.45
C ASN A 24 -4.05 3.97 7.68
N GLU A 25 -3.92 2.69 7.29
CA GLU A 25 -2.69 1.93 7.45
C GLU A 25 -1.84 1.93 6.18
N GLU A 26 -0.62 2.49 6.26
CA GLU A 26 0.37 2.40 5.18
C GLU A 26 0.80 0.96 4.86
N ILE A 27 1.08 0.72 3.57
CA ILE A 27 1.49 -0.57 3.02
C ILE A 27 2.84 -0.44 2.29
N ILE A 28 3.85 -1.19 2.73
CA ILE A 28 5.11 -1.31 2.00
C ILE A 28 4.98 -2.37 0.91
N ILE A 29 5.32 -1.99 -0.33
CA ILE A 29 5.39 -2.88 -1.47
C ILE A 29 6.85 -3.25 -1.74
N THR A 30 7.13 -4.55 -1.80
CA THR A 30 8.46 -5.09 -2.10
C THR A 30 8.55 -5.63 -3.52
N LYS A 31 9.70 -5.44 -4.17
CA LYS A 31 10.05 -6.06 -5.45
C LYS A 31 11.34 -6.84 -5.26
N ASN A 32 11.32 -8.14 -5.56
CA ASN A 32 12.47 -9.04 -5.38
C ASN A 32 13.05 -8.98 -3.94
N GLY A 33 12.18 -8.97 -2.93
CA GLY A 33 12.56 -8.97 -1.50
C GLY A 33 13.05 -7.63 -0.95
N ARG A 34 13.01 -6.54 -1.74
CA ARG A 34 13.42 -5.20 -1.32
C ARG A 34 12.25 -4.23 -1.34
N ALA A 35 12.17 -3.34 -0.37
CA ALA A 35 11.21 -2.25 -0.38
C ALA A 35 11.38 -1.43 -1.68
N ALA A 36 10.27 -1.18 -2.36
CA ALA A 36 10.27 -0.55 -3.68
C ALA A 36 9.29 0.63 -3.75
N ALA A 37 8.18 0.58 -3.01
CA ALA A 37 7.19 1.65 -2.92
C ALA A 37 6.43 1.55 -1.59
N VAL A 38 5.70 2.62 -1.27
CA VAL A 38 4.71 2.65 -0.19
C VAL A 38 3.37 3.05 -0.81
N LEU A 39 2.29 2.41 -0.39
CA LEU A 39 0.92 2.81 -0.70
C LEU A 39 0.30 3.41 0.56
N VAL A 40 -0.15 4.65 0.42
CA VAL A 40 -0.80 5.47 1.47
C VAL A 40 -2.15 5.97 0.94
N SER A 41 -3.02 6.47 1.82
CA SER A 41 -4.25 7.13 1.38
C SER A 41 -3.92 8.47 0.69
N ALA A 42 -4.78 8.93 -0.22
CA ALA A 42 -4.56 10.21 -0.90
C ALA A 42 -4.54 11.39 0.09
N SER A 43 -5.45 11.38 1.06
CA SER A 43 -5.50 12.38 2.14
C SER A 43 -4.25 12.39 2.99
N GLU A 44 -3.66 11.23 3.27
CA GLU A 44 -2.39 11.13 4.01
C GLU A 44 -1.24 11.73 3.19
N TYR A 45 -1.17 11.39 1.90
CA TYR A 45 -0.15 11.93 1.00
C TYR A 45 -0.21 13.45 0.86
N GLU A 46 -1.41 14.04 0.85
CA GLU A 46 -1.61 15.49 0.75
C GLU A 46 -1.16 16.26 2.00
N GLN A 47 -0.94 15.59 3.14
CA GLN A 47 -0.47 16.21 4.38
C GLN A 47 1.07 16.17 4.54
N ILE A 48 1.80 15.68 3.53
CA ILE A 48 3.27 15.58 3.50
C ILE A 48 3.90 16.82 2.86
#